data_AF-A0A4Y7U1X4-F1
#
_entry.id   AF-A0A4Y7U1X4-F1
#
_cell.length_a   1.000
_cell.length_b   1.000
_cell.length_c   1.000
_cell.angle_alpha   90.00
_cell.angle_beta   90.00
_cell.angle_gamma   90.00
#
_symmetry.space_group_name_H-M   'P 1'
#
loop_
_entity.id
_entity.type
_entity.pdbx_description
1 polymer ?
#
loop_
_entity_poly.entity_id
_entity_poly.type
_entity_poly.pdbx_seq_one_letter_code
_entity_poly.pdbx_strand_id
1 'polypeptide(L)'
;LICTVVIKDFRFKMDLMQEHFNDNYIESHRYPKAVFKGKIEKFDVKDITETEKEYDVTGKMYLHGKSKIIAVKALIKKVPDGIQIISNFPLSVSDF
;
A
#
# COMPACT_ATOMS: atom_id res chain seq x y z
N LEU A 1 9.04 3.62 -5.96
CA LEU A 1 7.71 4.04 -5.48
C LEU A 1 7.71 4.04 -3.96
N ILE A 2 7.21 5.09 -3.32
CA ILE A 2 6.98 5.12 -1.86
C ILE A 2 5.53 5.50 -1.62
N CYS A 3 4.77 4.65 -0.93
CA CYS A 3 3.41 4.90 -0.53
C CYS A 3 3.36 4.95 1.00
N THR A 4 2.77 6.00 1.56
CA THR A 4 2.61 6.16 3.02
C THR A 4 1.16 6.39 3.35
N VAL A 5 0.66 5.68 4.35
CA VAL A 5 -0.70 5.83 4.87
C VAL A 5 -0.63 6.12 6.36
N VAL A 6 -1.42 7.09 6.83
CA VAL A 6 -1.60 7.36 8.25
C VAL A 6 -2.71 6.46 8.78
N ILE A 7 -2.40 5.65 9.79
CA ILE A 7 -3.33 4.63 10.32
C ILE A 7 -4.60 5.26 10.92
N LYS A 8 -4.47 6.45 11.52
CA LYS A 8 -5.60 7.17 12.12
C LYS A 8 -6.52 7.87 11.12
N ASP A 9 -6.15 7.89 9.83
CA ASP A 9 -7.00 8.46 8.78
C ASP A 9 -8.05 7.46 8.28
N PHE A 10 -7.93 6.18 8.63
CA PHE A 10 -8.96 5.20 8.35
C PHE A 10 -10.26 5.59 9.05
N ARG A 11 -11.38 5.36 8.37
CA ARG A 11 -12.73 5.64 8.85
C ARG A 11 -13.49 4.34 8.94
N PHE A 12 -14.08 4.10 10.10
CA PHE A 12 -14.86 2.90 10.37
C PHE A 12 -16.32 3.29 10.62
N LYS A 13 -17.22 2.34 10.38
CA LYS A 13 -18.66 2.56 10.59
C LYS A 13 -19.04 2.74 12.07
N MET A 14 -18.25 2.16 12.98
CA MET A 14 -18.49 2.22 14.42
C MET A 14 -17.19 2.58 15.13
N ASP A 15 -17.29 3.43 16.14
CA ASP A 15 -16.15 3.91 16.91
C ASP A 15 -15.40 2.76 17.61
N LEU A 16 -16.13 1.77 18.13
CA LEU A 16 -15.54 0.61 18.79
C LEU A 16 -14.63 -0.22 17.85
N MET A 17 -15.00 -0.34 16.57
CA MET A 17 -14.13 -1.02 15.59
C MET A 17 -12.85 -0.24 15.35
N GLN A 18 -12.96 1.09 15.29
CA GLN A 18 -11.81 1.97 15.11
C GLN A 18 -10.89 1.91 16.33
N GLU A 19 -11.45 1.89 17.55
CA GLU A 19 -10.70 1.74 18.79
C GLU A 19 -9.95 0.41 18.82
N HIS A 20 -10.63 -0.72 18.59
CA HIS A 20 -9.98 -2.02 18.51
C HIS A 20 -8.89 -2.08 17.44
N PHE A 21 -9.14 -1.55 16.24
CA PHE A 21 -8.15 -1.47 15.17
C PHE A 21 -6.90 -0.69 15.60
N ASN A 22 -7.09 0.49 16.19
CA ASN A 22 -6.00 1.37 16.56
C ASN A 22 -5.20 0.88 17.76
N ASP A 23 -5.87 0.30 18.77
CA ASP A 23 -5.24 0.01 20.06
C ASP A 23 -4.83 -1.46 20.18
N ASN A 24 -5.68 -2.39 19.74
CA ASN A 24 -5.43 -3.83 19.92
C ASN A 24 -4.71 -4.48 18.72
N TYR A 25 -4.83 -3.92 17.52
CA TYR A 25 -4.29 -4.54 16.30
C TYR A 25 -3.06 -3.81 15.74
N ILE A 26 -3.10 -2.48 15.62
CA ILE A 26 -2.02 -1.73 14.95
C ILE A 26 -1.16 -0.90 15.92
N GLU A 27 -1.61 -0.71 17.16
CA GLU A 27 -0.97 0.19 18.14
C GLU A 27 -0.63 1.55 17.49
N SER A 28 -1.61 2.19 16.86
CA SER A 28 -1.44 3.38 16.01
C SER A 28 -0.83 4.58 16.73
N HIS A 29 -0.85 4.61 18.07
CA HIS A 29 -0.13 5.60 18.85
C HIS A 29 1.40 5.43 18.74
N ARG A 30 1.89 4.19 18.72
CA ARG A 30 3.31 3.83 18.58
C ARG A 30 3.73 3.74 17.12
N TYR A 31 2.85 3.21 16.26
CA TYR A 31 3.09 3.03 14.83
C TYR A 31 2.05 3.77 13.99
N PRO A 32 2.13 5.11 13.91
CA PRO A 32 1.07 5.93 13.30
C PRO A 32 0.98 5.83 11.77
N LYS A 33 1.96 5.18 11.12
CA LYS A 33 2.06 5.14 9.66
C LYS A 33 2.43 3.74 9.17
N ALA A 34 1.82 3.35 8.05
CA ALA A 34 2.27 2.24 7.23
C ALA A 34 3.03 2.79 6.01
N VAL A 35 4.12 2.13 5.63
CA VAL A 35 4.94 2.58 4.50
C VAL A 35 5.27 1.40 3.60
N PHE A 36 4.94 1.50 2.33
CA PHE A 36 5.42 0.58 1.29
C PHE A 36 6.50 1.26 0.46
N LYS A 37 7.66 0.63 0.35
CA LYS A 37 8.74 1.06 -0.55
C LYS A 37 9.00 -0.03 -1.58
N GLY A 38 8.55 0.20 -2.81
CA GLY A 38 8.59 -0.81 -3.87
C GLY A 38 9.21 -0.31 -5.17
N LYS A 39 9.62 -1.28 -5.99
CA LYS A 39 10.10 -1.10 -7.36
C LYS A 39 9.16 -1.84 -8.30
N ILE A 40 8.78 -1.16 -9.39
CA ILE A 40 8.02 -1.78 -10.46
C ILE A 40 9.03 -2.51 -11.35
N GLU A 41 8.85 -3.81 -11.51
CA GLU A 41 9.76 -4.63 -12.29
C GLU A 41 9.59 -4.37 -13.78
N LYS A 42 10.71 -4.29 -14.51
CA LYS A 42 10.74 -4.01 -15.96
C LYS A 42 9.93 -2.77 -16.38
N PHE A 43 9.95 -1.73 -15.56
CA PHE A 43 9.25 -0.49 -15.86
C PHE A 43 10.04 0.39 -16.84
N ASP A 44 9.45 0.68 -17.99
CA ASP A 44 9.86 1.75 -18.90
C ASP A 44 8.66 2.65 -19.16
N VAL A 45 8.84 3.98 -19.05
CA VAL A 45 7.79 4.97 -19.29
C VAL A 45 7.29 4.91 -20.73
N LYS A 46 8.13 4.49 -21.68
CA LYS A 46 7.76 4.33 -23.10
C LYS A 46 6.73 3.23 -23.32
N ASP A 47 6.67 2.25 -22.42
CA ASP A 47 5.75 1.12 -22.50
C ASP A 47 4.37 1.43 -21.88
N ILE A 48 4.21 2.60 -21.26
CA ILE A 48 2.97 3.02 -20.59
C ILE A 48 2.09 3.76 -21.59
N THR A 49 0.97 3.12 -21.95
CA THR A 49 -0.05 3.68 -22.84
C THR A 49 -1.34 3.95 -22.07
N GLU A 50 -2.36 4.47 -22.75
CA GLU A 50 -3.70 4.66 -22.16
C GLU A 50 -4.41 3.34 -21.83
N THR A 51 -3.90 2.21 -22.36
CA THR A 51 -4.37 0.87 -22.04
C THR A 51 -3.77 0.39 -20.73
N GLU A 52 -4.61 -0.18 -19.88
CA GLU A 52 -4.19 -0.76 -18.60
C GLU A 52 -3.31 -1.99 -18.82
N LYS A 53 -2.15 -1.99 -18.15
CA LYS A 53 -1.19 -3.09 -18.20
C LYS A 53 -0.76 -3.46 -16.80
N GLU A 54 -0.65 -4.77 -16.57
CA GLU A 54 -0.21 -5.31 -15.28
C GLU A 54 1.32 -5.37 -15.19
N TYR A 55 1.84 -4.96 -14.04
CA TYR A 55 3.25 -5.02 -13.68
C TYR A 55 3.40 -5.66 -12.31
N ASP A 56 4.45 -6.45 -12.13
CA ASP A 56 4.84 -6.94 -10.81
C ASP A 56 5.62 -5.85 -10.05
N VAL A 57 5.27 -5.65 -8.79
CA VAL A 57 5.89 -4.67 -7.90
C VAL A 57 6.41 -5.40 -6.68
N THR A 58 7.73 -5.40 -6.50
CA THR A 58 8.36 -5.98 -5.31
C THR A 58 8.84 -4.87 -4.39
N GLY A 59 8.58 -5.01 -3.09
CA GLY A 59 8.93 -3.97 -2.14
C GLY A 59 8.92 -4.41 -0.69
N LYS A 60 9.43 -3.53 0.15
CA LYS A 60 9.42 -3.68 1.61
C LYS A 60 8.24 -2.92 2.18
N MET A 61 7.33 -3.66 2.82
CA MET A 61 6.21 -3.13 3.59
C MET A 61 6.63 -2.97 5.05
N TYR A 62 6.35 -1.80 5.61
CA TYR A 62 6.55 -1.46 7.01
C TYR A 62 5.18 -1.22 7.63
N LEU A 63 4.80 -2.03 8.60
CA LEU A 63 3.52 -1.97 9.31
C LEU A 63 3.74 -2.48 10.74
N HIS A 64 3.11 -1.84 11.72
CA HIS A 64 3.12 -2.28 13.12
C HIS A 64 4.53 -2.61 13.68
N GLY A 65 5.53 -1.80 13.30
CA GLY A 65 6.93 -1.98 13.75
C GLY A 65 7.69 -3.14 13.08
N LYS A 66 7.03 -3.98 12.28
CA LYS A 66 7.67 -5.03 11.50
C LYS A 66 7.86 -4.62 10.04
N SER A 67 8.74 -5.37 9.38
CA SER A 67 9.03 -5.20 7.96
C SER A 67 8.99 -6.54 7.24
N LYS A 68 8.33 -6.57 6.08
CA LYS A 68 8.25 -7.76 5.23
C LYS A 68 8.45 -7.39 3.77
N ILE A 69 9.15 -8.24 3.03
CA ILE A 69 9.21 -8.12 1.57
C ILE A 69 7.94 -8.77 1.01
N ILE A 70 7.21 -8.03 0.18
CA ILE A 70 6.00 -8.49 -0.48
C ILE A 70 6.12 -8.20 -1.98
N ALA A 71 5.46 -9.05 -2.78
CA ALA A 71 5.25 -8.84 -4.20
C ALA A 71 3.75 -8.67 -4.45
N VAL A 72 3.38 -7.62 -5.18
CA VAL A 72 2.00 -7.30 -5.53
C VAL A 72 1.92 -6.98 -7.02
N LYS A 73 0.72 -7.14 -7.59
CA LYS A 73 0.43 -6.74 -8.97
C LYS A 73 -0.11 -5.32 -8.99
N ALA A 74 0.35 -4.52 -9.94
CA ALA A 74 -0.12 -3.16 -10.15
C ALA A 74 -0.59 -2.99 -11.59
N LEU A 75 -1.78 -2.44 -11.75
CA LEU A 75 -2.34 -1.99 -13.00
C LEU A 75 -1.89 -0.56 -13.24
N ILE A 76 -1.22 -0.33 -14.36
CA ILE A 76 -0.63 0.96 -14.73
C ILE A 76 -1.16 1.38 -16.09
N LYS A 77 -1.57 2.65 -16.18
CA LYS A 77 -1.91 3.31 -17.46
C LYS A 77 -1.59 4.79 -17.43
N LYS A 78 -1.42 5.36 -18.63
CA LYS A 78 -1.37 6.79 -18.85
C LYS A 78 -2.77 7.37 -18.78
N VAL A 79 -2.91 8.49 -18.10
CA VAL A 79 -4.11 9.32 -18.03
C VAL A 79 -3.73 10.77 -18.38
N PRO A 80 -4.69 11.66 -18.69
CA PRO A 80 -4.36 13.04 -19.07
C PRO A 80 -3.43 13.76 -18.09
N ASP A 81 -3.61 13.53 -16.78
CA ASP A 81 -2.85 14.17 -15.71
C ASP A 81 -1.61 13.38 -15.25
N GLY A 82 -1.19 12.34 -15.99
CA GLY A 82 0.03 11.59 -15.72
C GLY A 82 -0.13 10.08 -15.82
N ILE A 83 0.30 9.37 -14.78
CA ILE A 83 0.27 7.90 -14.72
C ILE A 83 -0.59 7.47 -13.54
N GLN A 84 -1.62 6.68 -13.81
CA GLN A 84 -2.42 6.03 -12.79
C GLN A 84 -1.81 4.67 -12.45
N ILE A 85 -1.73 4.37 -11.15
CA ILE A 85 -1.26 3.10 -10.62
C ILE A 85 -2.31 2.61 -9.63
N ILE A 86 -2.85 1.42 -9.88
CA ILE A 86 -3.81 0.75 -9.00
C ILE A 86 -3.20 -0.57 -8.57
N SER A 87 -3.17 -0.86 -7.27
CA SER A 87 -2.64 -2.11 -6.75
C SER A 87 -3.36 -2.52 -5.49
N ASN A 88 -3.55 -3.83 -5.32
CA ASN A 88 -4.17 -4.42 -4.15
C ASN A 88 -3.11 -5.10 -3.28
N PHE A 89 -3.18 -4.85 -1.98
CA PHE A 89 -2.24 -5.38 -0.98
C PHE A 89 -2.99 -6.38 -0.08
N PRO A 90 -2.90 -7.70 -0.34
CA PRO A 90 -3.51 -8.71 0.52
C PRO A 90 -2.64 -8.91 1.78
N LEU A 91 -2.83 -8.06 2.78
CA LEU A 91 -2.06 -8.08 4.03
C LEU A 91 -2.88 -8.68 5.16
N SER A 92 -2.23 -9.51 5.99
CA SER A 92 -2.75 -9.89 7.30
C SER A 92 -2.03 -9.10 8.39
N VAL A 93 -2.75 -8.62 9.40
CA VAL A 93 -2.14 -7.94 10.56
C VAL A 93 -1.17 -8.87 11.29
N SER A 94 -1.48 -10.18 11.36
CA SER A 94 -0.63 -11.18 12.02
C SER A 94 0.76 -11.34 11.40
N ASP A 95 0.92 -10.95 10.13
CA ASP A 95 2.20 -11.00 9.42
C ASP A 95 3.15 -9.88 9.82
N PHE A 96 2.63 -8.88 10.54
CA PHE A 96 3.31 -7.65 10.96
C PHE A 96 3.18 -7.45 12.46
#